data_AF-A0A075UZJ0-F1
#
_entry.id   AF-A0A075UZJ0-F1
#
_cell.length_a   1.000
_cell.length_b   1.000
_cell.length_c   1.000
_cell.angle_alpha   90.00
_cell.angle_beta   90.00
_cell.angle_gamma   90.00
#
_symmetry.space_group_name_H-M   'P 1'
#
loop_
_entity.id
_entity.type
_entity.pdbx_description
1 polymer ?
#
loop_
_entity_poly.entity_id
_entity_poly.type
_entity_poly.pdbx_seq_one_letter_code
_entity_poly.pdbx_strand_id
1 'polypeptide(L)'
;MATCSYTVPDKNVTGDNFYGALICNQTYIDYFWNTYGFAGNKDYWDDGFGWEDACNTDKPLARTFNACYLLTYSAQDYQNDAYSGAMLNWARRYVRDNCDDLRSLCGDGSAIARSFKGAFVDDRIELYLGFWYSKDVPGRAETLIHESRHQGGKPHNANFPAGSVFGAGKSGADSTWGYEGAWMYGALYLWWFYAQGARTTSALRERARQRGNLVIDNAFATHPGFNI
;
A
#
# COMPACT_ATOMS: atom_id res chain seq x y z
N MET A 1 4.27 -3.65 -25.11
CA MET A 1 4.28 -3.05 -23.76
C MET A 1 5.51 -2.17 -23.61
N ALA A 2 5.44 -1.12 -22.78
CA ALA A 2 6.60 -0.28 -22.50
C ALA A 2 7.64 -1.08 -21.67
N THR A 3 8.89 -1.10 -22.12
CA THR A 3 10.00 -1.62 -21.31
C THR A 3 10.37 -0.57 -20.27
N CYS A 4 10.29 -0.92 -18.98
CA CYS A 4 10.79 -0.06 -17.91
C CYS A 4 11.89 -0.75 -17.12
N SER A 5 12.82 0.07 -16.60
CA SER A 5 13.96 -0.39 -15.82
C SER A 5 13.80 0.01 -14.36
N TYR A 6 14.39 -0.79 -13.48
CA TYR A 6 14.37 -0.57 -12.05
C TYR A 6 15.67 -1.07 -11.42
N THR A 7 15.95 -0.59 -10.22
CA THR A 7 17.02 -1.12 -9.37
C THR A 7 16.38 -1.71 -8.13
N VAL A 8 16.74 -2.96 -7.82
CA VAL A 8 16.24 -3.64 -6.63
C VAL A 8 16.90 -3.03 -5.39
N PRO A 9 16.13 -2.46 -4.45
CA PRO A 9 16.68 -1.96 -3.19
C PRO A 9 17.15 -3.11 -2.29
N ASP A 10 17.88 -2.80 -1.22
CA ASP A 10 18.25 -3.78 -0.20
C ASP A 10 17.00 -4.46 0.39
N LYS A 11 16.84 -5.74 0.04
CA LYS A 11 15.67 -6.56 0.40
C LYS A 11 15.57 -6.89 1.88
N ASN A 12 16.65 -6.77 2.65
CA ASN A 12 16.59 -6.90 4.10
C ASN A 12 16.05 -5.60 4.71
N VAL A 13 16.49 -4.45 4.20
CA VAL A 13 16.05 -3.13 4.68
C VAL A 13 14.56 -2.90 4.38
N THR A 14 14.11 -3.26 3.19
CA THR A 14 12.70 -3.09 2.79
C THR A 14 11.76 -4.15 3.38
N GLY A 15 12.30 -5.24 3.93
CA GLY A 15 11.54 -6.37 4.45
C GLY A 15 11.14 -7.42 3.40
N ASP A 16 11.60 -7.27 2.15
CA ASP A 16 11.25 -8.17 1.07
C ASP A 16 11.79 -9.59 1.27
N ASN A 17 12.97 -9.77 1.87
CA ASN A 17 13.48 -11.10 2.19
C ASN A 17 12.69 -11.76 3.33
N PHE A 18 12.27 -10.98 4.33
CA PHE A 18 11.52 -11.48 5.48
C PHE A 18 10.15 -12.01 5.07
N TYR A 19 9.36 -11.20 4.35
CA TYR A 19 8.04 -11.63 3.87
C TYR A 19 8.13 -12.55 2.66
N GLY A 20 9.16 -12.40 1.82
CA GLY A 20 9.44 -13.26 0.66
C GLY A 20 9.50 -14.74 1.02
N ALA A 21 10.14 -15.05 2.15
CA ALA A 21 10.23 -16.40 2.68
C ALA A 21 8.87 -16.98 3.12
N LEU A 22 7.88 -16.13 3.41
CA LEU A 22 6.54 -16.53 3.82
C LEU A 22 5.62 -16.67 2.61
N ILE A 23 5.62 -15.68 1.71
CA ILE A 23 4.68 -15.61 0.58
C ILE A 23 4.92 -16.68 -0.48
N CYS A 24 6.11 -17.30 -0.53
CA CYS A 24 6.40 -18.41 -1.43
C CYS A 24 5.80 -19.73 -0.91
N ASN A 25 4.49 -19.71 -0.72
CA ASN A 25 3.66 -20.82 -0.31
C ASN A 25 2.36 -20.74 -1.11
N GLN A 26 2.00 -21.84 -1.78
CA GLN A 26 0.87 -21.87 -2.70
C GLN A 26 -0.45 -21.42 -2.03
N THR A 27 -0.65 -21.75 -0.75
CA THR A 27 -1.86 -21.32 -0.02
C THR A 27 -1.99 -19.80 0.08
N TYR A 28 -0.87 -19.09 0.27
CA TYR A 28 -0.90 -17.63 0.31
C TYR A 28 -1.01 -17.02 -1.08
N ILE A 29 -0.30 -17.58 -2.05
CA ILE A 29 -0.36 -17.18 -3.45
C ILE A 29 -1.81 -17.27 -3.95
N ASP A 30 -2.45 -18.43 -3.80
CA ASP A 30 -3.84 -18.66 -4.20
C ASP A 30 -4.80 -17.70 -3.49
N TYR A 31 -4.61 -17.50 -2.18
CA TYR A 31 -5.42 -16.53 -1.44
C TYR A 31 -5.27 -15.13 -2.02
N PHE A 32 -4.05 -14.64 -2.27
CA PHE A 32 -3.84 -13.29 -2.79
C PHE A 32 -4.39 -13.12 -4.20
N TRP A 33 -4.22 -14.11 -5.08
CA TRP A 33 -4.79 -14.11 -6.42
C TRP A 33 -6.30 -13.89 -6.41
N ASN A 34 -6.99 -14.65 -5.56
CA ASN A 34 -8.45 -14.64 -5.48
C ASN A 34 -9.00 -13.41 -4.74
N THR A 35 -8.21 -12.85 -3.83
CA THR A 35 -8.69 -11.86 -2.86
C THR A 35 -8.49 -10.43 -3.31
N TYR A 36 -7.39 -10.14 -4.00
CA TYR A 36 -6.95 -8.77 -4.31
C TYR A 36 -7.03 -8.43 -5.80
N GLY A 37 -7.96 -9.07 -6.53
CA GLY A 37 -8.27 -8.64 -7.90
C GLY A 37 -7.17 -8.91 -8.92
N PHE A 38 -6.42 -9.99 -8.75
CA PHE A 38 -5.39 -10.38 -9.70
C PHE A 38 -5.88 -11.41 -10.73
N ALA A 39 -6.90 -12.19 -10.38
CA ALA A 39 -7.55 -13.13 -11.30
C ALA A 39 -8.21 -12.37 -12.46
N GLY A 40 -7.83 -12.69 -13.70
CA GLY A 40 -8.29 -11.97 -14.89
C GLY A 40 -7.37 -10.84 -15.37
N ASN A 41 -6.32 -10.52 -14.61
CA ASN A 41 -5.39 -9.42 -14.90
C ASN A 41 -3.99 -9.87 -15.33
N LYS A 42 -3.87 -11.08 -15.90
CA LYS A 42 -2.58 -11.68 -16.29
C LYS A 42 -1.71 -10.72 -17.11
N ASP A 43 -2.31 -10.09 -18.11
CA ASP A 43 -1.60 -9.23 -19.06
C ASP A 43 -0.89 -8.04 -18.39
N TYR A 44 -1.32 -7.63 -17.20
CA TYR A 44 -0.67 -6.56 -16.45
C TYR A 44 0.53 -7.05 -15.64
N TRP A 45 0.48 -8.30 -15.18
CA TRP A 45 1.46 -8.89 -14.26
C TRP A 45 2.47 -9.80 -14.96
N ASP A 46 2.30 -10.05 -16.26
CA ASP A 46 3.25 -10.76 -17.12
C ASP A 46 4.38 -9.84 -17.63
N ASP A 47 5.15 -10.26 -18.65
CA ASP A 47 6.17 -9.45 -19.33
C ASP A 47 7.22 -8.84 -18.39
N GLY A 48 7.64 -9.64 -17.41
CA GLY A 48 8.68 -9.27 -16.43
C GLY A 48 8.14 -8.68 -15.12
N PHE A 49 6.83 -8.51 -14.98
CA PHE A 49 6.20 -8.12 -13.71
C PHE A 49 6.07 -9.29 -12.71
N GLY A 50 6.22 -10.53 -13.17
CA GLY A 50 6.43 -11.70 -12.31
C GLY A 50 5.30 -12.70 -12.24
N TRP A 51 4.31 -12.66 -13.14
CA TRP A 51 3.19 -13.62 -13.19
C TRP A 51 3.62 -15.09 -13.03
N GLU A 52 4.59 -15.54 -13.85
CA GLU A 52 5.11 -16.92 -13.80
C GLU A 52 6.19 -17.15 -12.72
N ASP A 53 6.51 -16.13 -11.92
CA ASP A 53 7.63 -16.11 -10.97
C ASP A 53 7.25 -15.37 -9.68
N ALA A 54 6.09 -15.73 -9.13
CA ALA A 54 5.43 -15.02 -8.02
C ALA A 54 6.18 -15.04 -6.68
N CYS A 55 7.23 -15.86 -6.56
CA CYS A 55 8.12 -15.89 -5.40
C CYS A 55 9.33 -14.97 -5.52
N ASN A 56 9.64 -14.47 -6.72
CA ASN A 56 10.84 -13.68 -6.95
C ASN A 56 10.67 -12.25 -6.48
N THR A 57 11.19 -11.95 -5.30
CA THR A 57 11.14 -10.62 -4.67
C THR A 57 11.97 -9.55 -5.37
N ASP A 58 12.65 -9.86 -6.47
CA ASP A 58 13.20 -8.84 -7.36
C ASP A 58 12.13 -8.26 -8.29
N LYS A 59 11.03 -8.98 -8.49
CA LYS A 59 9.95 -8.61 -9.41
C LYS A 59 8.75 -7.96 -8.69
N PRO A 60 7.96 -7.15 -9.43
CA PRO A 60 6.77 -6.46 -8.91
C PRO A 60 5.75 -7.36 -8.19
N LEU A 61 5.37 -8.50 -8.78
CA LEU A 61 4.30 -9.33 -8.24
C LEU A 61 4.59 -9.83 -6.82
N ALA A 62 5.77 -10.43 -6.59
CA ALA A 62 6.16 -10.91 -5.27
C ALA A 62 6.22 -9.76 -4.24
N ARG A 63 6.64 -8.55 -4.66
CA ARG A 63 6.66 -7.36 -3.80
C ARG A 63 5.25 -6.87 -3.45
N THR A 64 4.28 -7.03 -4.35
CA THR A 64 2.85 -6.82 -4.04
C THR A 64 2.34 -7.87 -3.07
N PHE A 65 2.69 -9.15 -3.27
CA PHE A 65 2.31 -10.23 -2.35
C PHE A 65 2.88 -10.03 -0.94
N ASN A 66 4.09 -9.49 -0.79
CA ASN A 66 4.61 -9.08 0.50
C ASN A 66 3.69 -8.07 1.21
N ALA A 67 3.16 -7.09 0.46
CA ALA A 67 2.22 -6.10 0.99
C ALA A 67 0.87 -6.73 1.34
N CYS A 68 0.31 -7.59 0.48
CA CYS A 68 -0.91 -8.35 0.74
C CYS A 68 -0.79 -9.25 1.97
N TYR A 69 0.35 -9.93 2.14
CA TYR A 69 0.64 -10.73 3.31
C TYR A 69 0.65 -9.89 4.58
N LEU A 70 1.41 -8.78 4.57
CA LEU A 70 1.48 -7.88 5.70
C LEU A 70 0.07 -7.34 6.04
N LEU A 71 -0.72 -6.88 5.06
CA LEU A 71 -2.10 -6.44 5.28
C LEU A 71 -2.98 -7.53 5.90
N THR A 72 -2.86 -8.76 5.42
CA THR A 72 -3.72 -9.87 5.84
C THR A 72 -3.37 -10.39 7.23
N TYR A 73 -2.09 -10.40 7.60
CA TYR A 73 -1.60 -11.16 8.75
C TYR A 73 -0.88 -10.31 9.81
N SER A 74 -0.87 -8.98 9.70
CA SER A 74 -0.19 -8.10 10.66
C SER A 74 -0.95 -7.88 11.97
N ALA A 75 -2.23 -8.24 12.06
CA ALA A 75 -2.96 -8.30 13.33
C ALA A 75 -2.71 -9.61 14.09
N GLN A 76 -2.71 -9.56 15.43
CA GLN A 76 -2.78 -10.79 16.23
C GLN A 76 -4.10 -11.51 15.97
N ASP A 77 -5.21 -10.77 16.08
CA ASP A 77 -6.57 -11.21 15.78
C ASP A 77 -6.93 -10.87 14.33
N TYR A 78 -6.12 -11.36 13.39
CA TYR A 78 -6.28 -11.04 11.97
C TYR A 78 -7.55 -11.62 11.35
N GLN A 79 -8.33 -12.46 12.04
CA GLN A 79 -9.61 -12.97 11.55
C GLN A 79 -10.78 -12.03 11.84
N ASN A 80 -10.59 -11.04 12.71
CA ASN A 80 -11.62 -10.12 13.16
C ASN A 80 -11.74 -8.91 12.24
N ASP A 81 -12.78 -8.87 11.41
CA ASP A 81 -13.00 -7.76 10.47
C ASP A 81 -13.94 -6.66 11.02
N ALA A 82 -14.04 -6.51 12.34
CA ALA A 82 -14.87 -5.48 12.97
C ALA A 82 -14.23 -4.09 12.95
N TYR A 83 -14.92 -3.12 12.33
CA TYR A 83 -14.46 -1.73 12.23
C TYR A 83 -14.33 -0.98 13.58
N SER A 84 -14.92 -1.51 14.66
CA SER A 84 -14.80 -0.93 16.00
C SER A 84 -13.45 -1.18 16.68
N GLY A 85 -12.63 -2.09 16.13
CA GLY A 85 -11.33 -2.45 16.67
C GLY A 85 -10.16 -1.69 16.03
N ALA A 86 -8.94 -2.16 16.34
CA ALA A 86 -7.72 -1.67 15.73
C ALA A 86 -7.78 -1.81 14.20
N MET A 87 -7.22 -0.83 13.47
CA MET A 87 -7.25 -0.85 12.00
C MET A 87 -6.60 -2.10 11.43
N LEU A 88 -5.55 -2.64 12.07
CA LEU A 88 -4.91 -3.89 11.63
C LEU A 88 -5.89 -5.06 11.51
N ASN A 89 -6.94 -5.10 12.32
CA ASN A 89 -7.91 -6.19 12.33
C ASN A 89 -8.77 -6.14 11.06
N TRP A 90 -9.26 -4.96 10.68
CA TRP A 90 -10.22 -4.79 9.58
C TRP A 90 -9.61 -4.25 8.26
N ALA A 91 -8.36 -3.79 8.25
CA ALA A 91 -7.71 -3.21 7.07
C ALA A 91 -7.74 -4.15 5.86
N ARG A 92 -7.50 -5.45 6.09
CA ARG A 92 -7.56 -6.48 5.03
C ARG A 92 -8.93 -6.52 4.34
N ARG A 93 -10.02 -6.42 5.13
CA ARG A 93 -11.38 -6.39 4.61
C ARG A 93 -11.63 -5.09 3.88
N TYR A 94 -11.23 -3.96 4.46
CA TYR A 94 -11.42 -2.66 3.82
C TYR A 94 -10.77 -2.62 2.44
N VAL A 95 -9.53 -3.11 2.32
CA VAL A 95 -8.85 -3.20 1.02
C VAL A 95 -9.61 -4.13 0.08
N ARG A 96 -9.92 -5.36 0.50
CA ARG A 96 -10.69 -6.32 -0.31
C ARG A 96 -12.00 -5.77 -0.85
N ASP A 97 -12.77 -5.08 -0.01
CA ASP A 97 -14.09 -4.54 -0.35
C ASP A 97 -13.99 -3.34 -1.32
N ASN A 98 -12.78 -2.78 -1.53
CA ASN A 98 -12.54 -1.58 -2.36
C ASN A 98 -11.40 -1.79 -3.38
N CYS A 99 -10.94 -3.02 -3.60
CA CYS A 99 -9.79 -3.34 -4.44
C CYS A 99 -10.02 -4.68 -5.12
N ASP A 100 -10.78 -4.66 -6.20
CA ASP A 100 -11.17 -5.82 -7.01
C ASP A 100 -10.44 -5.91 -8.36
N ASP A 101 -9.67 -4.88 -8.72
CA ASP A 101 -8.84 -4.83 -9.92
C ASP A 101 -7.49 -4.13 -9.65
N LEU A 102 -6.44 -4.94 -9.43
CA LEU A 102 -5.06 -4.47 -9.28
C LEU A 102 -4.26 -4.71 -10.55
N ARG A 103 -3.68 -3.63 -11.09
CA ARG A 103 -2.89 -3.66 -12.33
C ARG A 103 -1.49 -3.13 -12.09
N SER A 104 -0.50 -3.77 -12.68
CA SER A 104 0.87 -3.27 -12.70
C SER A 104 1.22 -2.58 -14.00
N LEU A 105 1.84 -1.41 -13.89
CA LEU A 105 2.27 -0.57 -14.99
C LEU A 105 3.64 0.04 -14.66
N CYS A 106 4.36 0.52 -15.67
CA CYS A 106 5.64 1.20 -15.43
C CYS A 106 5.45 2.56 -14.71
N GLY A 107 4.38 3.27 -15.05
CA GLY A 107 4.17 4.67 -14.67
C GLY A 107 5.12 5.64 -15.41
N ASP A 108 4.94 6.93 -15.16
CA ASP A 108 5.76 8.02 -15.71
C ASP A 108 6.65 8.70 -14.64
N GLY A 109 6.65 8.15 -13.42
CA GLY A 109 7.36 8.70 -12.26
C GLY A 109 6.60 9.80 -11.51
N SER A 110 5.42 10.22 -11.96
CA SER A 110 4.61 11.25 -11.27
C SER A 110 3.86 10.74 -10.05
N ALA A 111 3.58 9.43 -10.01
CA ALA A 111 2.87 8.76 -8.94
C ALA A 111 3.44 7.35 -8.71
N ILE A 112 3.19 6.81 -7.53
CA ILE A 112 3.57 5.44 -7.16
C ILE A 112 2.42 4.44 -7.32
N ALA A 113 1.18 4.93 -7.24
CA ALA A 113 -0.05 4.23 -7.48
C ALA A 113 -1.13 5.25 -7.87
N ARG A 114 -2.24 4.78 -8.45
CA ARG A 114 -3.40 5.62 -8.76
C ARG A 114 -4.69 4.81 -8.77
N SER A 115 -5.69 5.33 -8.08
CA SER A 115 -7.07 4.84 -8.14
C SER A 115 -7.85 5.54 -9.25
N PHE A 116 -8.58 4.75 -10.03
CA PHE A 116 -9.55 5.22 -11.01
C PHE A 116 -10.93 4.77 -10.58
N LYS A 117 -11.85 5.72 -10.42
CA LYS A 117 -13.24 5.44 -10.07
C LYS A 117 -14.19 6.43 -10.72
N GLY A 118 -15.32 5.95 -11.25
CA GLY A 118 -16.35 6.85 -11.77
C GLY A 118 -17.38 6.19 -12.68
N ALA A 119 -18.41 6.95 -13.05
CA ALA A 119 -19.40 6.49 -14.02
C ALA A 119 -18.72 6.23 -15.38
N PHE A 120 -18.95 5.04 -15.95
CA PHE A 120 -18.35 4.59 -17.21
C PHE A 120 -16.81 4.47 -17.18
N VAL A 121 -16.22 4.44 -15.99
CA VAL A 121 -14.81 4.11 -15.78
C VAL A 121 -14.72 2.66 -15.34
N ASP A 122 -13.70 1.98 -15.83
CA ASP A 122 -13.29 0.69 -15.32
C ASP A 122 -12.55 0.90 -13.99
N ASP A 123 -13.27 0.71 -12.88
CA ASP A 123 -12.80 0.96 -11.51
C ASP A 123 -11.60 0.06 -11.22
N ARG A 124 -10.45 0.66 -10.88
CA ARG A 124 -9.20 -0.09 -10.70
C ARG A 124 -8.15 0.67 -9.91
N ILE A 125 -7.17 -0.05 -9.39
CA ILE A 125 -5.95 0.51 -8.80
C ILE A 125 -4.76 0.12 -9.66
N GLU A 126 -4.07 1.13 -10.17
CA GLU A 126 -2.81 0.96 -10.90
C GLU A 126 -1.63 1.14 -9.94
N LEU A 127 -0.70 0.20 -9.96
CA LEU A 127 0.55 0.24 -9.21
C LEU A 127 1.72 0.50 -10.16
N TYR A 128 2.65 1.36 -9.76
CA TYR A 128 3.78 1.78 -10.59
C TYR A 128 5.13 1.45 -9.95
N LEU A 129 6.24 1.60 -10.70
CA LEU A 129 7.58 1.22 -10.24
C LEU A 129 7.95 1.76 -8.84
N GLY A 130 7.54 2.98 -8.50
CA GLY A 130 7.78 3.55 -7.18
C GLY A 130 7.17 2.74 -6.04
N PHE A 131 5.99 2.13 -6.22
CA PHE A 131 5.38 1.27 -5.20
C PHE A 131 6.30 0.09 -4.82
N TRP A 132 6.94 -0.57 -5.80
CA TRP A 132 7.77 -1.74 -5.54
C TRP A 132 9.20 -1.43 -5.14
N TYR A 133 9.79 -0.35 -5.67
CA TYR A 133 11.23 -0.11 -5.60
C TYR A 133 11.63 1.13 -4.78
N SER A 134 10.70 1.98 -4.33
CA SER A 134 11.00 3.10 -3.42
C SER A 134 10.40 2.97 -2.01
N LYS A 135 9.55 1.97 -1.78
CA LYS A 135 8.90 1.71 -0.49
C LYS A 135 9.44 0.44 0.18
N ASP A 136 9.33 0.40 1.50
CA ASP A 136 9.37 -0.84 2.27
C ASP A 136 7.99 -1.53 2.27
N VAL A 137 7.92 -2.76 2.79
CA VAL A 137 6.67 -3.54 2.79
C VAL A 137 5.54 -2.84 3.57
N PRO A 138 5.76 -2.26 4.77
CA PRO A 138 4.73 -1.46 5.45
C PRO A 138 4.24 -0.27 4.62
N GLY A 139 5.15 0.43 3.93
CA GLY A 139 4.81 1.54 3.04
C GLY A 139 4.01 1.11 1.82
N ARG A 140 4.20 -0.13 1.31
CA ARG A 140 3.35 -0.71 0.26
C ARG A 140 1.96 -1.02 0.78
N ALA A 141 1.85 -1.61 1.97
CA ALA A 141 0.56 -1.86 2.60
C ALA A 141 -0.23 -0.56 2.87
N GLU A 142 0.45 0.49 3.34
CA GLU A 142 -0.10 1.85 3.43
C GLU A 142 -0.66 2.32 2.08
N THR A 143 0.09 2.17 0.99
CA THR A 143 -0.39 2.58 -0.34
C THR A 143 -1.65 1.83 -0.76
N LEU A 144 -1.74 0.52 -0.54
CA LEU A 144 -2.95 -0.24 -0.88
C LEU A 144 -4.17 0.27 -0.09
N ILE A 145 -4.02 0.56 1.20
CA ILE A 145 -5.10 1.14 2.02
C ILE A 145 -5.49 2.55 1.54
N HIS A 146 -4.48 3.36 1.20
CA HIS A 146 -4.66 4.72 0.69
C HIS A 146 -5.48 4.71 -0.61
N GLU A 147 -5.08 3.89 -1.59
CA GLU A 147 -5.79 3.76 -2.85
C GLU A 147 -7.20 3.17 -2.65
N SER A 148 -7.35 2.17 -1.78
CA SER A 148 -8.68 1.67 -1.40
C SER A 148 -9.58 2.75 -0.78
N ARG A 149 -9.02 3.77 -0.11
CA ARG A 149 -9.81 4.89 0.41
C ARG A 149 -10.33 5.81 -0.71
N HIS A 150 -9.54 6.00 -1.77
CA HIS A 150 -10.01 6.67 -2.99
C HIS A 150 -11.10 5.86 -3.70
N GLN A 151 -10.92 4.55 -3.81
CA GLN A 151 -11.97 3.64 -4.30
C GLN A 151 -13.22 3.69 -3.40
N GLY A 152 -13.07 3.90 -2.10
CA GLY A 152 -14.18 4.16 -1.18
C GLY A 152 -14.90 5.51 -1.38
N GLY A 153 -14.54 6.29 -2.40
CA GLY A 153 -15.18 7.56 -2.74
C GLY A 153 -14.67 8.76 -1.94
N LYS A 154 -13.51 8.63 -1.27
CA LYS A 154 -12.91 9.74 -0.51
C LYS A 154 -11.67 10.29 -1.22
N PRO A 155 -11.78 11.44 -1.90
CA PRO A 155 -10.64 12.09 -2.53
C PRO A 155 -9.80 12.84 -1.51
N HIS A 156 -8.68 13.42 -1.93
CA HIS A 156 -8.03 14.51 -1.21
C HIS A 156 -8.84 15.80 -1.35
N ASN A 157 -8.73 16.70 -0.36
CA ASN A 157 -9.52 17.95 -0.35
C ASN A 157 -8.70 19.21 -0.04
N ALA A 158 -7.37 19.13 -0.07
CA ALA A 158 -6.49 20.27 0.17
C ALA A 158 -5.19 20.19 -0.63
N ASN A 159 -4.43 21.30 -0.58
CA ASN A 159 -3.08 21.35 -1.08
C ASN A 159 -2.07 20.90 -0.01
N PHE A 160 -0.98 20.29 -0.45
CA PHE A 160 0.13 19.94 0.44
C PHE A 160 0.72 21.19 1.13
N PRO A 161 1.09 21.09 2.42
CA PRO A 161 1.64 22.19 3.19
C PRO A 161 3.00 22.65 2.62
N ALA A 162 3.43 23.84 3.03
CA ALA A 162 4.74 24.37 2.68
C ALA A 162 5.85 23.40 3.11
N GLY A 163 6.85 23.19 2.24
CA GLY A 163 7.96 22.26 2.50
C GLY A 163 7.62 20.78 2.30
N SER A 164 6.38 20.42 1.96
CA SER A 164 5.99 19.03 1.74
C SER A 164 6.81 18.34 0.66
N VAL A 165 7.36 17.18 0.99
CA VAL A 165 8.07 16.28 0.06
C VAL A 165 7.16 15.64 -0.97
N PHE A 166 5.83 15.70 -0.81
CA PHE A 166 4.85 15.22 -1.79
C PHE A 166 4.49 16.27 -2.85
N GLY A 167 5.06 17.48 -2.74
CA GLY A 167 4.86 18.56 -3.71
C GLY A 167 4.11 19.73 -3.10
N ALA A 168 4.79 20.50 -2.24
CA ALA A 168 4.27 21.70 -1.60
C ALA A 168 3.41 22.58 -2.53
N GLY A 169 2.21 22.96 -2.07
CA GLY A 169 1.27 23.79 -2.82
C GLY A 169 0.46 23.07 -3.90
N LYS A 170 0.78 21.82 -4.26
CA LYS A 170 -0.04 21.02 -5.18
C LYS A 170 -1.23 20.41 -4.46
N SER A 171 -2.32 20.20 -5.19
CA SER A 171 -3.47 19.42 -4.70
C SER A 171 -3.06 17.98 -4.45
N GLY A 172 -3.57 17.39 -3.36
CA GLY A 172 -3.30 16.00 -3.00
C GLY A 172 -3.18 15.73 -1.50
N ALA A 173 -3.43 16.73 -0.64
CA ALA A 173 -3.39 16.56 0.80
C ALA A 173 -4.78 16.29 1.40
N ASP A 174 -4.78 15.71 2.58
CA ASP A 174 -5.95 15.74 3.45
C ASP A 174 -5.95 17.07 4.21
N SER A 175 -7.09 17.76 4.29
CA SER A 175 -7.17 19.06 4.98
C SER A 175 -6.79 18.99 6.46
N THR A 176 -7.26 17.95 7.16
CA THR A 176 -7.06 17.69 8.59
C THR A 176 -7.15 16.18 8.84
N TRP A 177 -6.76 15.73 10.04
CA TRP A 177 -7.01 14.34 10.47
C TRP A 177 -8.51 13.97 10.41
N GLY A 178 -9.38 14.87 10.89
CA GLY A 178 -10.82 14.65 10.96
C GLY A 178 -11.54 14.62 9.60
N TYR A 179 -10.85 14.94 8.50
CA TYR A 179 -11.39 14.73 7.15
C TYR A 179 -11.49 13.23 6.79
N GLU A 180 -10.68 12.39 7.45
CA GLU A 180 -10.65 10.94 7.26
C GLU A 180 -10.37 10.52 5.80
N GLY A 181 -9.48 11.26 5.13
CA GLY A 181 -9.06 10.98 3.76
C GLY A 181 -8.06 9.83 3.65
N ALA A 182 -7.49 9.67 2.46
CA ALA A 182 -6.60 8.56 2.15
C ALA A 182 -5.25 8.64 2.90
N TRP A 183 -4.73 9.85 3.17
CA TRP A 183 -3.51 10.00 3.97
C TRP A 183 -3.75 9.67 5.43
N MET A 184 -4.90 10.06 5.99
CA MET A 184 -5.29 9.64 7.35
C MET A 184 -5.34 8.12 7.47
N TYR A 185 -6.03 7.44 6.55
CA TYR A 185 -6.12 5.98 6.58
C TYR A 185 -4.75 5.30 6.47
N GLY A 186 -3.87 5.77 5.59
CA GLY A 186 -2.50 5.29 5.49
C GLY A 186 -1.69 5.51 6.79
N ALA A 187 -1.76 6.71 7.37
CA ALA A 187 -1.06 7.04 8.62
C ALA A 187 -1.59 6.23 9.82
N LEU A 188 -2.92 6.06 9.93
CA LEU A 188 -3.56 5.27 10.98
C LEU A 188 -3.13 3.80 10.91
N TYR A 189 -3.02 3.24 9.70
CA TYR A 189 -2.54 1.89 9.50
C TYR A 189 -1.11 1.73 10.00
N LEU A 190 -0.22 2.65 9.58
CA LEU A 190 1.18 2.63 9.98
C LEU A 190 1.35 2.79 11.50
N TRP A 191 0.52 3.62 12.15
CA TRP A 191 0.50 3.75 13.61
C TRP A 191 0.14 2.42 14.28
N TRP A 192 -0.96 1.79 13.86
CA TRP A 192 -1.34 0.50 14.45
C TRP A 192 -0.29 -0.59 14.17
N PHE A 193 0.29 -0.63 12.97
CA PHE A 193 1.37 -1.57 12.63
C PHE A 193 2.60 -1.34 13.53
N TYR A 194 2.99 -0.08 13.75
CA TYR A 194 4.05 0.25 14.69
C TYR A 194 3.70 -0.17 16.12
N ALA A 195 2.47 0.07 16.58
CA ALA A 195 2.07 -0.19 17.97
C ALA A 195 1.84 -1.68 18.28
N GLN A 196 1.26 -2.43 17.34
CA GLN A 196 0.73 -3.79 17.60
C GLN A 196 1.01 -4.80 16.48
N GLY A 197 1.81 -4.44 15.47
CA GLY A 197 2.14 -5.32 14.35
C GLY A 197 2.70 -6.68 14.83
N ALA A 198 2.05 -7.74 14.36
CA ALA A 198 2.43 -9.14 14.55
C ALA A 198 3.14 -9.69 13.31
N ARG A 199 3.82 -10.83 13.46
CA ARG A 199 4.50 -11.55 12.35
C ARG A 199 5.44 -10.63 11.56
N THR A 200 6.17 -9.80 12.28
CA THR A 200 7.06 -8.79 11.73
C THR A 200 8.27 -8.59 12.64
N THR A 201 9.20 -7.72 12.24
CA THR A 201 10.38 -7.38 13.02
C THR A 201 10.22 -6.01 13.69
N SER A 202 10.97 -5.77 14.77
CA SER A 202 11.05 -4.45 15.40
C SER A 202 11.53 -3.37 14.41
N ALA A 203 12.48 -3.71 13.54
CA ALA A 203 12.97 -2.81 12.50
C ALA A 203 11.87 -2.39 11.52
N LEU A 204 11.01 -3.30 11.08
CA LEU A 204 9.89 -2.97 10.18
C LEU A 204 8.80 -2.16 10.87
N ARG A 205 8.56 -2.40 12.17
CA ARG A 205 7.66 -1.54 12.97
C ARG A 205 8.22 -0.11 13.05
N GLU A 206 9.52 0.03 13.29
CA GLU A 206 10.18 1.34 13.32
C GLU A 206 10.17 2.04 11.95
N ARG A 207 10.31 1.29 10.85
CA ARG A 207 10.12 1.83 9.49
C ARG A 207 8.71 2.38 9.29
N ALA A 208 7.69 1.67 9.76
CA ALA A 208 6.32 2.16 9.68
C ALA A 208 6.11 3.45 10.49
N ARG A 209 6.72 3.54 11.68
CA ARG A 209 6.73 4.77 12.49
C ARG A 209 7.33 5.94 11.73
N GLN A 210 8.53 5.75 11.16
CA GLN A 210 9.22 6.78 10.37
C GLN A 210 8.40 7.22 9.15
N ARG A 211 7.84 6.26 8.41
CA ARG A 211 6.98 6.54 7.25
C ARG A 211 5.71 7.27 7.65
N GLY A 212 5.06 6.86 8.75
CA GLY A 212 3.83 7.49 9.20
C GLY A 212 4.04 8.91 9.71
N ASN A 213 5.17 9.18 10.38
CA ASN A 213 5.56 10.56 10.73
C ASN A 213 5.84 11.40 9.49
N LEU A 214 6.51 10.86 8.47
CA LEU A 214 6.68 11.55 7.18
C LEU A 214 5.31 11.90 6.55
N VAL A 215 4.33 11.00 6.60
CA VAL A 215 2.97 11.28 6.10
C VAL A 215 2.29 12.36 6.93
N ILE A 216 2.31 12.25 8.26
CA ILE A 216 1.75 13.24 9.18
C ILE A 216 2.32 14.65 8.94
N ASP A 217 3.63 14.76 8.75
CA ASP A 217 4.33 16.03 8.56
C ASP A 217 4.06 16.66 7.18
N ASN A 218 3.81 15.84 6.15
CA ASN A 218 3.88 16.30 4.75
C ASN A 218 2.56 16.18 3.98
N ALA A 219 1.59 15.41 4.47
CA ALA A 219 0.39 15.06 3.70
C ALA A 219 -0.91 15.68 4.23
N PHE A 220 -0.81 16.49 5.29
CA PHE A 220 -1.94 17.22 5.86
C PHE A 220 -1.74 18.73 5.71
N ALA A 221 -2.76 19.44 5.22
CA ALA A 221 -2.70 20.91 5.12
C ALA A 221 -2.63 21.57 6.51
N THR A 222 -3.33 20.99 7.48
CA THR A 222 -3.17 21.31 8.90
C THR A 222 -2.59 20.10 9.62
N HIS A 223 -1.38 20.26 10.16
CA HIS A 223 -0.72 19.22 10.93
C HIS A 223 -1.62 18.76 12.10
N PRO A 224 -1.77 17.44 12.33
CA PRO A 224 -2.75 16.92 13.30
C PRO A 224 -2.33 17.10 14.78
N GLY A 225 -1.10 17.54 15.04
CA GLY A 225 -0.62 17.92 16.37
C GLY A 225 0.00 16.78 17.19
N PHE A 226 0.24 15.63 16.58
CA PHE A 226 0.88 14.47 17.19
C PHE A 226 1.82 13.77 16.20
N ASN A 227 2.63 12.84 16.71
CA ASN A 227 3.50 11.95 15.95
C ASN A 227 3.31 10.51 16.45
N ILE A 228 3.72 9.54 15.63
CA ILE A 228 3.79 8.10 15.94
C ILE A 228 5.09 7.78 16.70
#